data_AF-A0A1I8AQG0-F1
#
_entry.id   AF-A0A1I8AQG0-F1
#
_cell.length_a   1.000
_cell.length_b   1.000
_cell.length_c   1.000
_cell.angle_alpha   90.00
_cell.angle_beta   90.00
_cell.angle_gamma   90.00
#
_symmetry.space_group_name_H-M   'P 1'
#
loop_
_entity.id
_entity.type
_entity.pdbx_description
1 polymer ?
#
loop_
_entity_poly.entity_id
_entity_poly.type
_entity_poly.pdbx_seq_one_letter_code
_entity_poly.pdbx_strand_id
1 'polypeptide(L)' 'MALQLLERDRSGGVRLAQALSQAMEGVGHCRQCRTLTEQELCPQCADPRRDDTLLCVVEGPMD' A
#
# COMPACT_ATOMS: atom_id res chain seq x y z
N MET A 1 -18.89 -1.14 13.25
CA MET A 1 -18.49 -0.02 12.36
C MET A 1 -19.40 0.13 11.13
N ALA A 2 -19.84 -0.94 10.47
CA ALA A 2 -20.74 -0.83 9.31
C ALA A 2 -22.07 -0.09 9.60
N LEU A 3 -22.70 -0.35 10.76
CA LEU A 3 -23.95 0.32 11.18
C LEU A 3 -23.80 1.85 11.26
N GLN A 4 -22.67 2.33 11.79
CA GLN A 4 -22.39 3.77 11.85
C GLN A 4 -22.32 4.41 10.46
N LEU A 5 -21.72 3.73 9.47
CA LEU A 5 -21.70 4.21 8.09
C LEU A 5 -23.11 4.19 7.48
N LEU A 6 -23.90 3.15 7.73
CA LEU A 6 -25.26 3.04 7.19
C LEU A 6 -26.22 4.10 7.75
N GLU A 7 -26.08 4.45 9.02
CA GLU A 7 -26.94 5.39 9.74
C GLU A 7 -26.47 6.85 9.62
N ARG A 8 -25.15 7.09 9.61
CA ARG A 8 -24.60 8.45 9.76
C ARG A 8 -23.71 8.92 8.62
N ASP A 9 -23.12 8.04 7.81
CA ASP A 9 -22.25 8.44 6.70
C ASP A 9 -22.23 7.42 5.55
N ARG A 10 -23.38 7.28 4.89
CA ARG A 10 -23.53 6.32 3.78
C ARG A 10 -22.61 6.65 2.61
N SER A 11 -22.44 7.94 2.33
CA SER A 11 -21.55 8.42 1.27
C SER A 11 -20.09 8.08 1.57
N GLY A 12 -19.64 8.24 2.82
CA GLY A 12 -18.31 7.83 3.26
C GLY A 12 -18.11 6.34 3.18
N GLY A 13 -19.14 5.55 3.52
CA GLY A 13 -19.11 4.10 3.35
C GLY A 13 -18.88 3.67 1.89
N VAL A 14 -19.54 4.33 0.93
CA VAL A 14 -19.32 4.07 -0.51
C VAL A 14 -17.91 4.47 -0.94
N ARG A 15 -17.42 5.66 -0.53
CA ARG A 15 -16.06 6.11 -0.84
C ARG A 15 -15.00 5.15 -0.28
N LEU A 16 -15.19 4.67 0.94
CA LEU A 16 -14.30 3.69 1.57
C LEU A 16 -14.28 2.38 0.79
N ALA A 17 -15.45 1.86 0.41
CA ALA A 17 -15.54 0.64 -0.39
C ALA A 17 -14.80 0.78 -1.74
N GLN A 18 -14.94 1.94 -2.40
CA GLN A 18 -14.21 2.23 -3.64
C GLN A 18 -12.69 2.28 -3.42
N ALA A 19 -12.23 2.99 -2.39
CA ALA A 19 -10.80 3.06 -2.07
C ALA A 19 -10.20 1.68 -1.75
N LEU A 20 -10.94 0.84 -1.02
CA LEU A 20 -10.53 -0.53 -0.74
C LEU A 20 -10.45 -1.38 -2.01
N SER A 21 -11.44 -1.29 -2.90
CA SER A 21 -11.41 -2.01 -4.18
C SER A 21 -10.20 -1.60 -5.02
N GLN A 22 -9.96 -0.28 -5.13
CA GLN A 22 -8.81 0.26 -5.86
C GLN A 22 -7.48 -0.23 -5.27
N ALA A 23 -7.33 -0.23 -3.95
CA ALA A 23 -6.11 -0.73 -3.32
C ALA A 23 -5.90 -2.23 -3.55
N MET A 24 -6.97 -3.04 -3.48
CA MET A 24 -6.90 -4.48 -3.73
C MET A 24 -6.50 -4.82 -5.17
N GLU A 25 -6.85 -3.97 -6.12
CA GLU A 25 -6.53 -4.15 -7.55
C GLU A 25 -5.18 -3.52 -7.94
N GLY A 26 -4.85 -2.37 -7.36
CA GLY A 26 -3.70 -1.54 -7.77
C GLY A 26 -2.43 -1.76 -6.96
N VAL A 27 -2.53 -2.20 -5.71
CA VAL A 27 -1.34 -2.42 -4.87
C VAL A 27 -0.72 -3.78 -5.21
N GLY A 28 0.51 -3.74 -5.69
CA GLY A 28 1.33 -4.90 -5.99
C GLY A 28 2.54 -5.01 -5.07
N HIS A 29 3.59 -5.64 -5.58
CA HIS A 29 4.85 -5.78 -4.88
C HIS A 29 5.98 -5.14 -5.70
N CYS A 30 6.88 -4.46 -5.02
CA CYS A 30 8.12 -3.95 -5.61
C CYS A 30 8.89 -5.10 -6.25
N ARG A 31 9.36 -4.91 -7.49
CA ARG A 31 10.11 -5.92 -8.23
C ARG A 31 11.42 -6.33 -7.55
N GLN A 32 12.01 -5.46 -6.73
CA GLN A 32 13.32 -5.68 -6.09
C GLN A 32 13.21 -6.15 -4.65
N CYS A 33 12.53 -5.40 -3.77
CA CYS A 33 12.47 -5.70 -2.33
C CYS A 33 11.16 -6.34 -1.87
N ARG A 34 10.20 -6.53 -2.78
CA ARG A 34 8.89 -7.14 -2.50
C ARG A 34 8.00 -6.38 -1.50
N THR A 35 8.36 -5.17 -1.07
CA THR A 35 7.43 -4.33 -0.28
C THR A 35 6.19 -3.94 -1.11
N LEU A 36 5.10 -3.54 -0.45
CA LEU A 36 3.88 -3.10 -1.12
C LEU A 36 4.08 -1.76 -1.82
N THR A 37 3.65 -1.66 -3.06
CA THR A 37 3.70 -0.44 -3.87
C THR A 37 2.76 -0.54 -5.08
N GLU A 38 2.30 0.60 -5.57
CA GLU A 38 1.53 0.71 -6.84
C GLU A 38 2.46 0.91 -8.06
N GLN A 39 3.77 0.98 -7.85
CA GLN A 39 4.80 1.21 -8.87
C GLN A 39 5.64 -0.05 -9.09
N GLU A 40 6.37 -0.14 -10.21
CA GLU A 40 7.28 -1.28 -10.47
C GLU A 40 8.40 -1.37 -9.40
N LEU A 41 8.94 -0.23 -8.99
CA LEU A 41 9.88 -0.08 -7.89
C LEU A 41 9.26 0.80 -6.81
N CYS A 42 9.43 0.43 -5.54
CA CYS A 42 9.02 1.30 -4.44
C CYS A 42 9.91 2.55 -4.35
N PRO A 43 9.47 3.62 -3.66
CA PRO A 43 10.26 4.85 -3.50
C PRO A 43 11.67 4.62 -2.93
N GLN A 44 11.85 3.61 -2.09
CA GLN A 44 13.14 3.24 -1.53
C GLN A 44 14.06 2.59 -2.58
N CYS A 45 13.58 1.61 -3.35
CA CYS A 45 14.40 0.98 -4.39
C CYS A 45 14.69 1.92 -5.57
N ALA A 46 13.82 2.89 -5.83
CA ALA A 46 14.01 3.88 -6.89
C ALA A 46 14.94 5.05 -6.48
N ASP A 47 15.26 5.22 -5.20
CA ASP A 47 16.09 6.34 -4.73
C ASP A 47 17.57 6.08 -5.02
N PRO A 48 18.22 6.85 -5.92
CA PRO A 48 19.62 6.64 -6.30
C PRO A 48 20.62 6.99 -5.19
N ARG A 49 20.17 7.59 -4.08
CA ARG A 49 21.03 7.93 -2.94
C ARG A 49 21.21 6.76 -1.97
N ARG A 50 20.47 5.67 -2.13
CA ARG A 50 20.61 4.48 -1.29
C ARG A 50 21.83 3.68 -1.68
N ASP A 51 22.48 3.11 -0.67
CA ASP A 51 23.56 2.15 -0.85
C ASP A 51 22.96 0.84 -1.39
N ASP A 52 23.34 0.46 -2.60
CA ASP A 52 22.86 -0.74 -3.29
C ASP A 52 23.59 -2.02 -2.85
N THR A 53 24.60 -1.89 -1.98
CA THR A 53 25.36 -3.02 -1.41
C THR A 53 24.84 -3.48 -0.05
N LEU A 54 23.93 -2.71 0.57
CA LEU A 54 23.40 -2.99 1.90
C LEU A 54 21.90 -3.33 1.86
N LEU A 55 21.52 -4.52 2.34
CA LEU A 55 20.13 -4.97 2.42
C LEU A 55 19.69 -5.16 3.87
N CYS A 56 18.55 -4.56 4.24
CA CYS A 56 17.86 -4.82 5.49
C CYS A 56 16.73 -5.84 5.25
N VAL A 57 16.83 -7.03 5.84
CA VAL A 57 15.81 -8.07 5.74
C VAL A 57 14.84 -7.91 6.92
N VAL A 58 13.56 -7.84 6.60
CA VAL A 58 12.47 -7.63 7.57
C VAL A 58 11.38 -8.70 7.42
N GLU A 59 10.55 -8.87 8.45
CA GLU A 59 9.46 -9.85 8.44
C GLU A 59 8.25 -9.33 7.68
N GLY A 60 7.85 -8.07 7.93
CA GLY A 60 6.69 -7.45 7.30
C GLY A 60 6.97 -6.06 6.71
N PRO A 61 6.04 -5.53 5.90
CA PRO A 61 6.18 -4.21 5.26
C PRO A 61 6.10 -3.03 6.23
N MET A 62 5.76 -3.26 7.50
CA MET A 62 5.64 -2.24 8.55
C MET A 62 6.91 -2.14 9.43
N ASP A 63 7.84 -3.08 9.27
CA ASP A 63 9.18 -3.08 9.91
C ASP A 63 10.18 -2.29 9.05
#